data_AF-A0A2E6QAN7-F1
#
_entry.id   AF-A0A2E6QAN7-F1
#
_cell.length_a   1.000
_cell.length_b   1.000
_cell.length_c   1.000
_cell.angle_alpha   90.00
_cell.angle_beta   90.00
_cell.angle_gamma   90.00
#
_symmetry.space_group_name_H-M   'P 1'
#
loop_
_entity.id
_entity.type
_entity.pdbx_description
1 polymer ?
#
loop_
_entity_poly.entity_id
_entity_poly.type
_entity_poly.pdbx_seq_one_letter_code
_entity_poly.pdbx_strand_id
1 'polypeptide(L)'
;MRHLYQLVMDPNVNPLSALPRMVRFQLMSVLSFMWSFVFATWIGLLAAFGPLVAVHMVLLVGIFFTSAVFLKAKEMQPLSYDMLFKDRRDGCARYDDVWGG
;
A
#
# COMPACT_ATOMS: atom_id res chain seq x y z
N MET A 1 8.23 32.12 -1.39
CA MET A 1 8.56 30.83 -2.05
C MET A 1 9.21 29.80 -1.12
N ARG A 2 10.28 30.11 -0.36
CA ARG A 2 10.95 29.13 0.54
C ARG A 2 10.02 28.46 1.56
N HIS A 3 9.08 29.20 2.12
CA HIS A 3 8.16 28.68 3.13
C HIS A 3 7.21 27.60 2.62
N LEU A 4 6.76 27.69 1.36
CA LEU A 4 5.89 26.68 0.73
C LEU A 4 6.67 25.40 0.46
N TYR A 5 7.93 25.54 0.01
CA TYR A 5 8.82 24.41 -0.21
C TYR A 5 9.11 23.66 1.09
N GLN A 6 9.38 24.38 2.18
CA GLN A 6 9.55 23.78 3.50
C GLN A 6 8.27 23.07 3.97
N LEU A 7 7.08 23.63 3.73
CA LEU A 7 5.83 22.99 4.15
C LEU A 7 5.59 21.62 3.49
N VAL A 8 5.97 21.48 2.22
CA VAL A 8 5.78 20.23 1.46
C VAL A 8 6.93 19.25 1.70
N MET A 9 8.16 19.75 1.72
CA MET A 9 9.37 18.92 1.66
C MET A 9 10.08 18.72 3.00
N ASP A 10 9.76 19.50 4.03
CA ASP A 10 10.32 19.29 5.37
C ASP A 10 9.59 18.11 6.05
N PRO A 11 10.30 17.01 6.34
CA PRO A 11 9.70 15.82 6.95
C PRO A 11 9.19 16.04 8.38
N ASN A 12 9.53 17.15 9.02
CA ASN A 12 9.05 17.50 10.37
C ASN A 12 7.77 18.34 10.35
N VAL A 13 7.47 19.01 9.23
CA VAL A 13 6.36 19.98 9.12
C VAL A 13 5.26 19.46 8.21
N ASN A 14 5.61 18.62 7.23
CA ASN A 14 4.68 18.00 6.29
C ASN A 14 3.59 17.19 7.04
N PRO A 15 2.32 17.22 6.60
CA PRO A 15 1.24 16.37 7.15
C PRO A 15 1.54 14.87 7.19
N LEU A 16 2.50 14.38 6.42
CA LEU A 16 3.01 12.99 6.48
C LEU A 16 4.02 12.74 7.63
N SER A 17 4.33 13.74 8.44
CA SER A 17 5.29 13.66 9.56
C SER A 17 4.83 12.74 10.70
N ALA A 18 3.52 12.51 10.82
CA ALA A 18 2.94 11.59 11.79
C ALA A 18 3.28 10.11 11.51
N LEU A 19 3.75 9.79 10.29
CA LEU A 19 4.09 8.43 9.89
C LEU A 19 5.57 8.06 10.16
N PRO A 20 5.88 6.77 10.35
CA PRO A 20 7.24 6.28 10.55
C PRO A 20 8.19 6.71 9.43
N ARG A 21 9.47 6.94 9.78
CA ARG A 21 10.48 7.56 8.90
C ARG A 21 10.66 6.86 7.54
N MET A 22 10.50 5.54 7.52
CA MET A 22 10.58 4.72 6.30
C MET A 22 9.40 4.97 5.36
N VAL A 23 8.17 5.04 5.90
CA VAL A 23 6.93 5.13 5.12
C VAL A 23 6.79 6.49 4.45
N ARG A 24 7.16 7.57 5.16
CA ARG A 24 7.18 8.93 4.59
C ARG A 24 8.10 9.06 3.38
N PHE A 25 9.26 8.40 3.41
CA PHE A 25 10.18 8.38 2.28
C PHE A 25 9.59 7.59 1.11
N GLN A 26 9.02 6.41 1.37
CA GLN A 26 8.38 5.59 0.35
C GLN A 26 7.24 6.33 -0.35
N LEU A 27 6.36 7.01 0.38
CA LEU A 27 5.25 7.77 -0.20
C LEU A 27 5.75 8.96 -1.03
N MET A 28 6.75 9.69 -0.55
CA MET A 28 7.39 10.78 -1.31
C MET A 28 8.05 10.28 -2.59
N SER A 29 8.75 9.14 -2.54
CA SER A 29 9.37 8.50 -3.70
C SER A 29 8.33 8.02 -4.72
N VAL A 30 7.28 7.34 -4.27
CA VAL A 30 6.20 6.86 -5.15
C VAL A 30 5.49 8.03 -5.83
N LEU A 31 5.21 9.12 -5.10
CA LEU A 31 4.60 10.31 -5.68
C LEU A 31 5.53 10.95 -6.73
N SER A 32 6.83 11.06 -6.44
CA SER A 32 7.82 11.58 -7.39
C SER A 32 7.93 10.70 -8.65
N PHE A 33 7.97 9.38 -8.51
CA PHE A 33 7.98 8.45 -9.64
C PHE A 33 6.68 8.49 -10.43
N MET A 34 5.52 8.58 -9.77
CA MET A 34 4.22 8.72 -10.42
C MET A 34 4.19 9.97 -11.31
N TRP A 35 4.55 11.14 -10.77
CA TRP A 35 4.52 12.39 -11.52
C TRP A 35 5.61 12.46 -12.60
N SER A 36 6.80 11.91 -12.35
CA SER A 36 7.84 11.79 -13.37
C SER A 36 7.38 10.90 -14.53
N PHE A 37 6.68 9.81 -14.23
CA PHE A 37 6.12 8.90 -15.25
C PHE A 37 4.97 9.57 -16.02
N VAL A 38 4.10 10.32 -15.36
CA VAL A 38 3.04 11.13 -15.99
C VAL A 38 3.64 12.16 -16.95
N PHE A 39 4.69 12.88 -16.56
CA PHE A 39 5.34 13.84 -17.45
C PHE A 39 6.14 13.19 -18.59
N ALA A 40 6.86 12.10 -18.31
CA ALA A 40 7.60 11.35 -19.33
C ALA A 40 6.66 10.77 -20.39
N THR A 41 5.52 10.20 -19.96
CA THR A 41 4.48 9.72 -20.88
C THR A 41 3.77 10.87 -21.57
N TRP A 42 3.43 11.98 -20.90
CA TRP A 42 2.83 13.17 -21.53
C TRP A 42 3.68 13.71 -22.69
N ILE A 43 5.00 13.84 -22.47
CA ILE A 43 5.93 14.31 -23.50
C ILE A 43 6.14 13.24 -24.58
N GLY A 44 6.24 11.96 -24.20
CA GLY A 44 6.30 10.84 -25.15
C GLY A 44 5.02 10.63 -25.96
N LEU A 45 3.87 11.06 -25.43
CA LEU A 45 2.52 10.91 -26.00
C LEU A 45 2.23 11.90 -27.13
N LEU A 46 2.93 13.04 -27.22
CA LEU A 46 2.84 13.94 -28.39
C LEU A 46 3.14 13.21 -29.72
N ALA A 47 3.76 12.03 -29.68
CA ALA A 47 4.07 11.22 -30.86
C ALA A 47 3.02 10.13 -31.22
N ALA A 48 2.09 9.68 -30.35
CA ALA A 48 1.23 8.50 -30.61
C ALA A 48 -0.05 8.36 -29.73
N PHE A 49 -0.88 9.41 -29.64
CA PHE A 49 -1.81 9.66 -28.51
C PHE A 49 -3.05 8.75 -28.27
N GLY A 50 -3.45 7.84 -29.17
CA GLY A 50 -4.79 7.20 -29.10
C GLY A 50 -4.91 5.90 -28.26
N PRO A 51 -4.30 4.78 -28.68
CA PRO A 51 -4.62 3.46 -28.12
C PRO A 51 -3.96 3.16 -26.76
N LEU A 52 -2.89 3.87 -26.42
CA LEU A 52 -2.00 3.52 -25.32
C LEU A 52 -2.55 3.93 -23.94
N VAL A 53 -3.34 5.02 -23.89
CA VAL A 53 -4.02 5.49 -22.68
C VAL A 53 -5.07 4.49 -22.22
N ALA A 54 -5.76 3.83 -23.15
CA ALA A 54 -6.76 2.81 -22.84
C ALA A 54 -6.14 1.59 -22.12
N VAL A 55 -4.97 1.11 -22.57
CA VAL A 55 -4.28 -0.03 -21.93
C VAL A 55 -3.84 0.32 -20.50
N HIS A 56 -3.35 1.54 -20.28
CA HIS A 56 -2.91 1.99 -18.95
C HIS A 56 -4.08 2.19 -17.97
N MET A 57 -5.22 2.70 -18.43
CA MET A 57 -6.43 2.79 -17.60
C MET A 57 -6.94 1.40 -17.20
N VAL A 58 -6.85 0.41 -18.09
CA VAL A 58 -7.21 -0.99 -17.78
C VAL A 58 -6.27 -1.59 -16.73
N LEU A 59 -4.97 -1.33 -16.81
CA LEU A 59 -4.01 -1.79 -15.79
C LEU A 59 -4.24 -1.13 -14.42
N LEU A 60 -4.50 0.18 -14.38
CA LEU A 60 -4.83 0.87 -13.13
C LEU A 60 -6.10 0.31 -12.49
N VAL A 61 -7.15 0.08 -13.28
CA VAL A 61 -8.37 -0.58 -12.81
C VAL A 61 -8.05 -1.97 -12.28
N GLY A 62 -7.20 -2.75 -12.94
CA GLY A 62 -6.76 -4.07 -12.47
C GLY A 62 -6.06 -4.04 -11.11
N ILE A 63 -5.19 -3.04 -10.87
CA ILE A 63 -4.48 -2.86 -9.59
C ILE A 63 -5.45 -2.42 -8.47
N PHE A 64 -6.33 -1.47 -8.75
CA PHE A 64 -7.35 -1.05 -7.77
C PHE A 64 -8.32 -2.19 -7.47
N PHE A 65 -8.72 -2.96 -8.47
CA PHE A 65 -9.59 -4.11 -8.29
C PHE A 65 -8.93 -5.21 -7.44
N THR A 66 -7.68 -5.56 -7.73
CA THR A 66 -6.94 -6.55 -6.94
C THR A 66 -6.71 -6.11 -5.49
N SER A 67 -6.39 -4.83 -5.26
CA SER A 67 -6.28 -4.30 -3.90
C SER A 67 -7.61 -4.33 -3.14
N ALA A 68 -8.74 -4.02 -3.80
CA ALA A 68 -10.07 -4.14 -3.21
C ALA A 68 -10.43 -5.59 -2.86
N VAL A 69 -10.10 -6.54 -3.75
CA VAL A 69 -10.29 -7.98 -3.51
C VAL A 69 -9.47 -8.46 -2.32
N PHE A 70 -8.20 -8.05 -2.19
CA PHE A 70 -7.38 -8.40 -1.03
C PHE A 70 -7.88 -7.78 0.28
N LEU A 71 -8.41 -6.55 0.22
CA LEU A 71 -9.02 -5.92 1.38
C LEU A 71 -10.23 -6.72 1.87
N LYS A 72 -11.09 -7.15 0.94
CA LYS A 72 -12.26 -7.97 1.24
C LYS A 72 -11.89 -9.37 1.72
N ALA A 73 -10.87 -9.98 1.15
CA ALA A 73 -10.36 -11.28 1.62
C ALA A 73 -9.82 -11.20 3.05
N LYS A 74 -9.11 -10.12 3.41
CA LYS A 74 -8.66 -9.87 4.78
C LYS A 74 -9.82 -9.69 5.77
N GLU A 75 -10.89 -9.02 5.34
CA GLU A 75 -12.10 -8.80 6.14
C GLU A 75 -12.91 -10.10 6.32
N MET A 76 -12.81 -11.01 5.36
CA MET A 76 -13.45 -12.34 5.39
C MET A 76 -12.58 -13.43 6.02
N GLN A 77 -11.31 -13.17 6.37
CA GLN A 77 -10.50 -14.16 7.09
C GLN A 77 -11.13 -14.44 8.46
N PRO A 78 -11.73 -15.62 8.68
CA PRO A 78 -12.15 -16.01 10.01
C PRO A 78 -10.87 -16.24 10.81
N LEU A 79 -10.77 -15.61 11.99
CA LEU A 79 -9.77 -15.80 13.06
C LEU A 79 -8.48 -16.50 12.60
N SER A 80 -7.37 -15.75 12.55
CA SER A 80 -6.00 -16.27 12.31
C SER A 80 -5.85 -17.69 12.87
N TYR A 81 -5.27 -18.63 12.12
CA TYR A 81 -5.09 -20.03 12.53
C TYR A 81 -4.54 -20.16 13.96
N ASP A 82 -3.71 -19.21 14.40
CA ASP A 82 -3.22 -19.06 15.78
C ASP A 82 -4.32 -18.98 16.84
N MET A 83 -5.46 -18.35 16.53
CA MET A 83 -6.60 -18.21 17.43
C MET A 83 -7.54 -19.43 17.38
N LEU A 84 -7.56 -20.18 16.28
CA LEU A 84 -8.39 -21.39 16.16
C LEU A 84 -7.88 -22.53 17.02
N PHE A 85 -6.55 -22.64 17.15
CA PHE A 85 -5.88 -23.69 17.92
C PHE A 85 -5.43 -23.22 19.30
N LYS A 86 -5.95 -22.12 19.84
CA LYS A 86 -5.64 -21.66 21.19
C LYS A 86 -6.68 -22.21 22.17
N ASP A 87 -6.26 -22.87 23.25
CA ASP A 87 -7.22 -23.26 24.30
C ASP A 87 -7.67 -22.00 25.07
N ARG A 88 -8.96 -21.96 25.37
CA ARG A 88 -9.61 -20.87 26.09
C ARG A 88 -9.22 -20.85 27.57
N ARG A 89 -8.73 -21.98 28.12
CA ARG A 89 -8.42 -22.12 29.54
C ARG A 89 -7.06 -21.53 29.91
N ASP A 90 -6.03 -21.76 29.11
CA ASP A 90 -4.64 -21.40 29.41
C ASP A 90 -3.98 -20.51 28.34
N GLY A 91 -4.55 -20.44 27.14
CA GLY A 91 -3.97 -19.70 26.02
C GLY A 91 -2.80 -20.42 25.34
N CYS A 92 -2.57 -21.70 25.63
CA CYS A 92 -1.59 -22.53 24.91
C CYS A 92 -2.21 -23.19 23.68
N ALA A 93 -1.41 -23.92 22.90
CA ALA A 93 -1.90 -24.60 21.71
C ALA A 93 -2.77 -25.80 22.11
N ARG A 94 -4.00 -25.91 21.60
CA ARG A 94 -5.08 -26.84 22.00
C ARG A 94 -4.72 -28.35 22.02
N TYR A 95 -3.58 -28.76 21.50
CA TYR A 95 -3.12 -30.15 21.46
C TYR A 95 -1.71 -30.33 22.04
N ASP A 96 -1.18 -29.35 22.77
CA ASP A 96 0.11 -29.46 23.44
C ASP A 96 0.08 -30.52 24.57
N ASP A 97 -1.08 -30.69 25.20
CA ASP A 97 -1.40 -31.72 26.19
C ASP A 97 -1.33 -33.16 25.66
N VAL A 98 -1.50 -33.38 24.35
CA VAL A 98 -1.45 -34.71 23.72
C VAL A 98 -0.01 -35.20 23.50
N TRP A 99 0.96 -34.30 23.38
CA TRP A 99 2.34 -34.63 22.98
C TRP A 99 3.42 -34.13 23.94
N GLY A 100 3.06 -33.34 24.96
CA GLY A 100 3.99 -32.59 25.82
C GLY A 100 3.97 -32.97 27.30
N GLY A 101 3.99 -34.27 27.62
CA GLY A 101 4.19 -34.80 28.99
C GLY A 101 5.43 -35.65 29.10
#